data_AF-A0A2X1IW55-F1
#
_entry.id   AF-A0A2X1IW55-F1
#
_cell.length_a   1.000
_cell.length_b   1.000
_cell.length_c   1.000
_cell.angle_alpha   90.00
_cell.angle_beta   90.00
_cell.angle_gamma   90.00
#
_symmetry.space_group_name_H-M   'P 1'
#
loop_
_entity.id
_entity.type
_entity.pdbx_description
1 polymer ?
#
loop_
_entity_poly.entity_id
_entity_poly.type
_entity_poly.pdbx_seq_one_letter_code
_entity_poly.pdbx_strand_id
1 'polypeptide(L)'
;MTIKLIVGLANPGAEYAATRHNAGAWFVDLLAERLRAPLREEAKFFGYTSRVTLGGEDVRLLVPTTFMNLSGKAVAAMASFFPH
;
A
#
# COMPACT_ATOMS: atom_id res chain seq x y z
N MET A 1 14.14 15.01 -2.48
CA MET A 1 13.21 13.95 -2.91
C MET A 1 12.19 13.76 -1.79
N THR A 2 10.90 13.90 -2.08
CA THR A 2 9.83 13.65 -1.11
C THR A 2 9.30 12.22 -1.28
N ILE A 3 8.76 11.64 -0.21
CA ILE A 3 8.15 10.31 -0.29
C ILE A 3 6.82 10.45 -1.05
N LYS A 4 6.71 9.83 -2.22
CA LYS A 4 5.48 9.84 -3.03
C LYS A 4 4.62 8.57 -2.88
N LEU A 5 5.20 7.49 -2.35
CA LEU A 5 4.55 6.18 -2.22
C LEU A 5 5.03 5.47 -0.96
N ILE A 6 4.09 5.01 -0.14
CA ILE A 6 4.30 4.12 1.00
C ILE A 6 3.67 2.77 0.67
N VAL A 7 4.45 1.69 0.77
CA VAL A 7 4.02 0.33 0.44
C VAL A 7 4.07 -0.56 1.68
N GLY A 8 2.93 -1.17 2.01
CA GLY A 8 2.81 -2.17 3.07
C GLY A 8 2.85 -3.57 2.48
N LEU A 9 3.98 -4.27 2.63
CA LEU A 9 4.09 -5.65 2.19
C LEU A 9 3.24 -6.57 3.07
N ALA A 10 2.57 -7.54 2.43
CA ALA A 10 1.75 -8.55 3.07
C ALA A 10 1.58 -9.77 2.15
N ASN A 11 1.14 -10.88 2.75
CA ASN A 11 0.49 -11.95 2.01
C ASN A 11 -1.04 -11.83 2.13
N PRO A 12 -1.79 -12.07 1.05
CA PRO A 12 -3.25 -12.01 1.04
C PRO A 12 -3.85 -13.24 1.74
N GLY A 13 -4.99 -13.06 2.42
CA GLY A 13 -5.73 -14.15 3.08
C GLY A 13 -5.75 -14.02 4.60
N ALA A 14 -6.88 -14.42 5.21
CA ALA A 14 -7.11 -14.27 6.65
C ALA A 14 -6.10 -15.04 7.52
N GLU A 15 -5.57 -16.14 7.00
CA GLU A 15 -4.53 -16.96 7.66
C GLU A 15 -3.20 -16.23 7.87
N TYR A 16 -2.90 -15.21 7.06
CA TYR A 16 -1.65 -14.44 7.17
C TYR A 16 -1.81 -13.12 7.94
N ALA A 17 -3.05 -12.73 8.24
CA ALA A 17 -3.39 -11.42 8.79
C ALA A 17 -2.68 -11.11 10.12
N ALA A 18 -2.40 -12.13 10.95
CA ALA A 18 -1.74 -11.98 12.25
C ALA A 18 -0.23 -12.35 12.23
N THR A 19 0.36 -12.59 11.05
CA THR A 19 1.78 -12.96 10.96
C THR A 19 2.67 -11.73 10.90
N ARG A 20 3.89 -11.83 11.45
CA ARG A 20 4.89 -10.73 11.40
C ARG A 20 5.22 -10.27 9.98
N HIS A 21 4.96 -11.12 8.96
CA HIS A 21 5.14 -10.77 7.56
C HIS A 21 4.17 -9.69 7.07
N ASN A 22 3.02 -9.50 7.73
CA ASN A 22 2.03 -8.49 7.38
C ASN A 22 2.18 -7.18 8.18
N ALA A 23 3.28 -6.99 8.91
CA ALA A 23 3.53 -5.77 9.67
C ALA A 23 3.54 -4.51 8.77
N GLY A 24 3.95 -4.64 7.51
CA GLY A 24 3.88 -3.57 6.53
C GLY A 24 2.44 -3.13 6.23
N ALA A 25 1.53 -4.08 6.02
CA ALA A 25 0.10 -3.78 5.84
C ALA A 25 -0.50 -3.13 7.10
N TRP A 26 -0.20 -3.64 8.30
CA TRP A 26 -0.71 -3.04 9.55
C TRP A 26 -0.32 -1.58 9.70
N PHE A 27 0.91 -1.22 9.32
CA PHE A 27 1.36 0.16 9.32
C PHE A 27 0.54 1.03 8.36
N VAL A 28 0.31 0.55 7.14
CA VAL A 28 -0.47 1.28 6.12
C VAL A 28 -1.94 1.40 6.51
N ASP A 29 -2.54 0.35 7.06
CA ASP A 29 -3.91 0.35 7.56
C ASP A 29 -4.08 1.39 8.68
N LEU A 30 -3.19 1.38 9.67
CA LEU A 30 -3.22 2.34 10.78
C LEU A 30 -3.04 3.79 10.28
N LEU A 31 -2.16 4.00 9.29
CA LEU A 31 -1.96 5.31 8.68
C LEU A 31 -3.21 5.80 7.94
N ALA A 32 -3.81 4.93 7.14
CA ALA A 32 -5.05 5.20 6.41
C ALA A 32 -6.22 5.52 7.36
N GLU A 33 -6.33 4.78 8.47
CA GLU A 33 -7.34 5.01 9.52
C GLU A 33 -7.16 6.38 10.18
N ARG A 34 -5.95 6.69 10.64
CA ARG A 34 -5.63 7.97 11.29
C ARG A 34 -5.91 9.18 10.41
N LEU A 35 -5.71 9.02 9.10
CA LEU A 35 -5.93 10.07 8.11
C LEU A 35 -7.34 10.01 7.47
N ARG A 36 -8.22 9.12 7.96
CA ARG A 36 -9.59 8.91 7.46
C ARG A 36 -9.67 8.70 5.95
N ALA A 37 -8.68 8.00 5.40
CA ALA A 37 -8.51 7.78 3.98
C ALA A 37 -8.57 6.28 3.65
N PRO A 38 -9.77 5.68 3.63
CA PRO A 38 -9.93 4.23 3.52
C PRO A 38 -9.27 3.69 2.26
N LEU A 39 -8.59 2.55 2.43
CA LEU A 39 -8.00 1.80 1.33
C LEU A 39 -9.10 1.19 0.45
N ARG A 40 -8.92 1.27 -0.87
CA ARG A 40 -9.84 0.71 -1.88
C ARG A 40 -9.09 -0.22 -2.82
N GLU A 41 -9.71 -1.34 -3.19
CA GLU A 41 -9.10 -2.27 -4.12
C GLU A 41 -9.05 -1.66 -5.53
N GLU A 42 -7.88 -1.69 -6.14
CA GLU A 42 -7.68 -1.27 -7.52
C GLU A 42 -6.94 -2.37 -8.29
N ALA A 43 -7.68 -3.13 -9.10
CA ALA A 43 -7.15 -4.25 -9.88
C ALA A 43 -5.98 -3.83 -10.79
N LYS A 44 -5.96 -2.59 -11.29
CA LYS A 44 -4.88 -2.03 -12.10
C LYS A 44 -3.53 -1.99 -11.36
N PHE A 45 -3.56 -1.83 -10.04
CA PHE A 45 -2.36 -1.74 -9.19
C PHE A 45 -2.13 -3.01 -8.36
N PHE A 46 -2.93 -4.06 -8.57
CA PHE A 46 -2.78 -5.35 -7.90
C PHE A 46 -2.80 -5.24 -6.36
N GLY A 47 -3.67 -4.38 -5.82
CA GLY A 47 -3.75 -4.19 -4.39
C GLY A 47 -4.77 -3.14 -3.95
N TYR A 48 -4.77 -2.89 -2.66
CA TYR A 48 -5.51 -1.79 -2.06
C TYR A 48 -4.69 -0.52 -2.11
N THR A 49 -5.32 0.60 -2.46
CA THR A 49 -4.65 1.90 -2.53
C THR A 49 -5.46 2.98 -1.81
N SER A 50 -4.77 4.04 -1.42
CA SER A 50 -5.37 5.28 -0.96
C SER A 50 -4.45 6.45 -1.25
N ARG A 51 -4.96 7.66 -1.13
CA ARG A 51 -4.22 8.91 -1.29
C ARG A 51 -4.40 9.74 -0.02
N VAL A 52 -3.29 10.20 0.54
CA VAL A 52 -3.27 10.94 1.80
C VAL A 52 -2.39 12.18 1.69
N THR A 53 -2.65 13.16 2.54
CA THR A 53 -1.74 14.28 2.75
C THR A 53 -0.95 14.04 4.04
N LEU A 54 0.38 13.98 3.93
CA LEU A 54 1.27 13.76 5.06
C LEU A 54 2.33 14.86 5.09
N GLY A 55 2.36 15.67 6.16
CA GLY A 55 3.32 16.78 6.27
C GLY A 55 3.18 17.84 5.17
N GLY A 56 1.97 18.01 4.60
CA GLY A 56 1.72 18.92 3.47
C GLY A 56 1.98 18.32 2.09
N GLU A 57 2.53 17.10 2.02
CA GLU A 57 2.85 16.41 0.77
C GLU A 57 1.77 15.40 0.41
N ASP A 58 1.55 15.21 -0.88
CA ASP A 58 0.66 14.19 -1.41
C ASP A 58 1.37 12.83 -1.49
N VAL A 59 0.83 11.85 -0.78
CA VAL A 59 1.43 10.51 -0.63
C VAL A 59 0.41 9.45 -1.00
N ARG A 60 0.83 8.49 -1.82
CA ARG A 60 0.03 7.30 -2.13
C ARG A 60 0.35 6.18 -1.16
N LEU A 61 -0.68 5.44 -0.79
CA LEU A 61 -0.59 4.21 -0.01
C LEU A 61 -0.87 3.02 -0.92
N LEU A 62 -0.13 1.93 -0.74
CA LEU A 62 -0.34 0.66 -1.45
C LEU A 62 -0.17 -0.51 -0.49
N VAL A 63 -1.15 -1.41 -0.47
CA VAL A 63 -1.03 -2.75 0.11
C VAL A 63 -1.27 -3.75 -1.01
N PRO A 64 -0.22 -4.38 -1.57
CA PRO A 64 -0.39 -5.38 -2.62
C PRO A 64 -1.25 -6.55 -2.13
N THR A 65 -2.20 -6.98 -2.97
CA THR A 65 -2.94 -8.25 -2.76
C THR A 65 -2.30 -9.41 -3.52
N THR A 66 -1.10 -9.19 -4.06
CA THR A 66 -0.24 -10.25 -4.55
C THR A 66 0.45 -10.96 -3.38
N PHE A 67 0.81 -12.23 -3.55
CA PHE A 67 1.76 -12.87 -2.63
C PHE A 67 3.05 -12.04 -2.53
N MET A 68 3.70 -12.06 -1.38
CA MET A 68 4.82 -11.17 -1.06
C MET A 68 5.99 -11.29 -2.06
N ASN A 69 6.23 -12.48 -2.61
CA ASN A 69 7.22 -12.71 -3.66
C ASN A 69 6.88 -12.05 -5.01
N LEU A 70 5.64 -11.61 -5.21
CA LEU A 70 5.11 -10.96 -6.41
C LEU A 70 4.72 -9.49 -6.16
N SER A 71 5.04 -8.91 -5.00
CA SER A 71 4.74 -7.50 -4.68
C SER A 71 5.44 -6.52 -5.63
N GLY A 72 6.56 -6.90 -6.24
CA GLY A 72 7.25 -6.08 -7.24
C GLY A 72 6.36 -5.68 -8.43
N LYS A 73 5.40 -6.51 -8.81
CA LYS A 73 4.43 -6.20 -9.89
C LYS A 73 3.53 -5.03 -9.52
N ALA A 74 3.00 -5.02 -8.29
CA ALA A 74 2.13 -3.96 -7.78
C ALA A 74 2.89 -2.63 -7.66
N VAL A 75 4.09 -2.70 -7.08
CA VAL A 75 4.95 -1.52 -6.89
C VAL A 75 5.35 -0.92 -8.24
N ALA A 76 5.79 -1.74 -9.20
CA ALA A 76 6.16 -1.26 -10.53
C ALA A 76 4.98 -0.63 -11.27
N ALA A 77 3.79 -1.26 -11.23
CA ALA A 77 2.59 -0.70 -11.87
C ALA A 77 2.22 0.68 -11.34
N MET A 78 2.30 0.89 -10.01
CA MET A 78 2.05 2.18 -9.38
C MET A 78 3.13 3.22 -9.74
N ALA A 79 4.41 2.83 -9.64
CA ALA A 79 5.55 3.70 -9.91
C ALA A 79 5.62 4.16 -11.37
N SER A 80 5.31 3.28 -12.32
CA SER A 80 5.28 3.63 -13.75
C SER A 80 4.08 4.50 -14.13
N PHE A 81 2.96 4.41 -13.40
CA PHE A 81 1.77 5.20 -13.67
C PHE A 81 1.84 6.62 -13.09
N PHE A 82 2.52 6.81 -11.96
CA PHE A 82 2.71 8.12 -11.33
C PHE A 82 4.18 8.56 -11.41
N PRO A 83 4.53 9.51 -12.30
CA PRO A 83 5.91 9.98 -12.43
C PRO A 83 6.41 10.61 -11.12
N HIS A 84 7.68 10.32 -10.82
CA HIS A 84 8.38 10.72 -9.59
C HIS A 84 8.75 12.20 -9.55
#